data_AF-A0A2P4PRP6-F1
#
_entry.id   AF-A0A2P4PRP6-F1
#
_cell.length_a   1.000
_cell.length_b   1.000
_cell.length_c   1.000
_cell.angle_alpha   90.00
_cell.angle_beta   90.00
_cell.angle_gamma   90.00
#
_symmetry.space_group_name_H-M   'P 1'
#
loop_
_entity.id
_entity.type
_entity.pdbx_description
1 polymer ?
#
loop_
_entity_poly.entity_id
_entity_poly.type
_entity_poly.pdbx_seq_one_letter_code
_entity_poly.pdbx_strand_id
1 'polypeptide(L)'
;MYDEKNELSTKLLLNLAYILPNKLEYLNLELGINNTSNDLEEFLKNSKHIFIRKLLFRINILIGDILPCIKEHIMKERRVEYIAIEGYYNSNYLYNYKKDLFTMTDELREFESYNIKVKKYNYLYIKAHELIDKIY
;
A
#
# COMPACT_ATOMS: atom_id res chain seq x y z
N MET A 1 3.13 24.72 -9.46
CA MET A 1 2.54 23.66 -10.31
C MET A 1 2.94 22.23 -9.92
N TYR A 2 4.22 21.84 -9.89
CA TYR A 2 4.59 20.47 -9.44
C TYR A 2 4.43 20.30 -7.91
N ASP A 3 4.80 21.32 -7.12
CA ASP A 3 4.63 21.30 -5.66
C ASP A 3 3.16 21.29 -5.20
N GLU A 4 2.30 22.11 -5.79
CA GLU A 4 0.88 22.19 -5.43
C GLU A 4 0.14 20.87 -5.68
N LYS A 5 0.51 20.13 -6.74
CA LYS A 5 -0.09 18.82 -7.03
C LYS A 5 0.31 17.78 -5.98
N ASN A 6 1.55 17.83 -5.51
CA ASN A 6 2.03 16.95 -4.44
C ASN A 6 1.32 17.29 -3.13
N GLU A 7 1.20 18.58 -2.78
CA GLU A 7 0.50 19.04 -1.57
C GLU A 7 -0.98 18.60 -1.53
N LEU A 8 -1.70 18.72 -2.65
CA LEU A 8 -3.08 18.24 -2.76
C LEU A 8 -3.18 16.71 -2.59
N SER A 9 -2.23 15.97 -3.16
CA SER A 9 -2.21 14.50 -3.07
C SER A 9 -1.96 14.04 -1.63
N THR A 10 -1.00 14.66 -0.94
CA THR A 10 -0.73 14.43 0.49
C THR A 10 -1.96 14.74 1.32
N LYS A 11 -2.59 15.91 1.11
CA LYS A 11 -3.79 16.31 1.85
C LYS A 11 -4.97 15.33 1.63
N LEU A 12 -5.15 14.85 0.41
CA LEU A 12 -6.17 13.84 0.09
C LEU A 12 -5.88 12.52 0.81
N LEU A 13 -4.62 12.05 0.80
CA LEU A 13 -4.21 10.83 1.49
C LEU A 13 -4.46 10.94 3.00
N LEU A 14 -4.06 12.03 3.63
CA LEU A 14 -4.26 12.23 5.07
C LEU A 14 -5.75 12.33 5.44
N ASN A 15 -6.54 13.05 4.65
CA ASN A 15 -8.00 13.14 4.86
C ASN A 15 -8.71 11.78 4.71
N LEU A 16 -8.19 10.90 3.85
CA LEU A 16 -8.74 9.55 3.66
C LEU A 16 -8.78 8.78 4.98
N ALA A 17 -7.76 8.91 5.84
CA ALA A 17 -7.70 8.22 7.13
C ALA A 17 -8.88 8.55 8.07
N TYR A 18 -9.50 9.73 7.93
CA TYR A 18 -10.61 10.18 8.78
C TYR A 18 -11.98 9.76 8.27
N ILE A 19 -12.11 9.44 6.98
CA ILE A 19 -13.40 9.09 6.35
C ILE A 19 -13.60 7.58 6.15
N LEU A 20 -12.51 6.81 6.20
CA LEU A 20 -12.57 5.37 6.02
C LEU A 20 -13.27 4.69 7.22
N PRO A 21 -14.13 3.68 7.01
CA PRO A 21 -14.75 2.94 8.08
C PRO A 21 -13.73 2.09 8.85
N ASN A 22 -14.03 1.77 10.12
CA ASN A 22 -13.16 0.98 11.00
C ASN A 22 -12.82 -0.43 10.46
N LYS A 23 -13.61 -0.96 9.52
CA LYS A 23 -13.37 -2.25 8.88
C LYS A 23 -13.58 -2.14 7.38
N LEU A 24 -12.54 -2.45 6.62
CA LEU A 24 -12.53 -2.47 5.17
C LEU A 24 -12.26 -3.87 4.64
N GLU A 25 -12.98 -4.22 3.60
CA GLU A 25 -12.76 -5.48 2.88
C GLU A 25 -11.58 -5.39 1.92
N TYR A 26 -11.37 -4.21 1.34
CA TYR A 26 -10.38 -3.96 0.31
C TYR A 26 -9.99 -2.48 0.30
N LEU A 27 -8.69 -2.20 0.29
CA LEU A 27 -8.14 -0.88 0.02
C LEU A 27 -6.93 -1.03 -0.92
N ASN A 28 -6.94 -0.29 -2.02
CA ASN A 28 -5.82 -0.22 -2.95
C ASN A 28 -5.43 1.23 -3.18
N LEU A 29 -4.17 1.55 -2.90
CA LEU A 29 -3.63 2.91 -3.01
C LEU A 29 -2.48 2.92 -4.01
N GLU A 30 -2.57 3.80 -5.00
CA GLU A 30 -1.47 4.09 -5.93
C GLU A 30 -0.86 5.44 -5.55
N LEU A 31 0.34 5.40 -4.99
CA LEU A 31 1.06 6.53 -4.41
C LEU A 31 2.19 6.94 -5.34
N GLY A 32 2.09 8.15 -5.89
CA GLY A 32 3.05 8.73 -6.83
C GLY A 32 3.68 10.01 -6.30
N ILE A 33 4.28 10.00 -5.11
CA ILE A 33 4.74 11.21 -4.41
C ILE A 33 6.24 11.11 -4.10
N ASN A 34 6.98 12.19 -4.28
CA ASN A 34 8.42 12.22 -4.01
C ASN A 34 8.76 12.12 -2.49
N ASN A 35 7.81 12.48 -1.61
CA ASN A 35 7.89 12.36 -0.14
C ASN A 35 7.03 11.21 0.43
N THR A 36 6.79 10.15 -0.36
CA THR A 36 5.84 9.07 -0.01
C THR A 36 6.05 8.46 1.38
N SER A 37 7.28 8.38 1.90
CA SER A 37 7.53 7.71 3.19
C SER A 37 6.88 8.43 4.39
N ASN A 38 7.04 9.75 4.50
CA ASN A 38 6.50 10.51 5.64
C ASN A 38 4.96 10.61 5.57
N ASP A 39 4.43 10.91 4.39
CA ASP A 39 2.97 11.05 4.19
C ASP A 39 2.25 9.71 4.40
N LEU A 40 2.85 8.62 3.94
CA LEU A 40 2.35 7.26 4.20
C LEU A 40 2.40 6.95 5.70
N GLU A 41 3.49 7.27 6.38
CA GLU A 41 3.61 7.04 7.82
C GLU A 41 2.53 7.79 8.61
N GLU A 42 2.30 9.06 8.29
CA GLU A 42 1.26 9.86 8.93
C GLU A 42 -0.15 9.32 8.62
N PHE A 43 -0.43 8.94 7.38
CA PHE A 43 -1.67 8.26 7.02
C PHE A 43 -1.87 6.96 7.82
N LEU A 44 -0.83 6.14 7.96
CA LEU A 44 -0.90 4.87 8.67
C LEU A 44 -1.13 5.07 10.18
N LYS A 45 -0.52 6.09 10.79
CA LYS A 45 -0.76 6.50 12.17
C LYS A 45 -2.19 6.99 12.38
N ASN A 46 -2.68 7.86 11.49
CA ASN A 46 -4.04 8.41 11.59
C ASN A 46 -5.11 7.35 11.36
N SER A 47 -4.82 6.35 10.51
CA SER A 47 -5.71 5.24 10.21
C SER A 47 -5.62 4.06 11.20
N LYS A 48 -4.83 4.13 12.28
CA LYS A 48 -4.54 2.99 13.20
C LYS A 48 -5.75 2.19 13.69
N HIS A 49 -6.91 2.83 13.77
CA HIS A 49 -8.16 2.25 14.23
C HIS A 49 -8.87 1.41 13.15
N ILE A 50 -8.37 1.42 11.91
CA ILE A 50 -8.96 0.74 10.75
C ILE A 50 -8.28 -0.62 10.54
N PHE A 51 -9.10 -1.66 10.50
CA PHE A 51 -8.72 -3.00 10.03
C PHE A 51 -9.04 -3.13 8.53
N ILE A 52 -8.11 -3.66 7.74
CA ILE A 52 -8.26 -3.78 6.29
C ILE A 52 -7.95 -5.23 5.88
N ARG A 53 -8.95 -5.98 5.41
CA ARG A 53 -8.74 -7.39 5.05
C ARG A 53 -7.69 -7.54 3.94
N LYS A 54 -7.80 -6.76 2.86
CA LYS A 54 -6.85 -6.75 1.74
C LYS A 54 -6.31 -5.35 1.51
N LEU A 55 -5.03 -5.15 1.78
CA LEU A 55 -4.35 -3.87 1.58
C LEU A 55 -3.34 -3.97 0.44
N LEU A 56 -3.48 -3.10 -0.55
CA LEU A 56 -2.59 -3.04 -1.70
C LEU A 56 -1.96 -1.65 -1.81
N PHE A 57 -0.67 -1.63 -2.09
CA PHE A 57 0.07 -0.43 -2.42
C PHE A 57 0.75 -0.59 -3.77
N ARG A 58 0.59 0.42 -4.62
CA ARG A 58 1.47 0.64 -5.76
C ARG A 58 2.25 1.93 -5.51
N ILE A 59 3.57 1.85 -5.56
CA ILE A 59 4.46 2.98 -5.23
C ILE A 59 5.46 3.23 -6.36
N ASN A 60 5.91 4.47 -6.50
CA ASN A 60 6.93 4.88 -7.47
C ASN A 60 8.36 4.99 -6.88
N ILE A 61 8.60 4.35 -5.73
CA ILE A 61 9.88 4.31 -5.02
C ILE A 61 10.26 2.85 -4.68
N LEU A 62 11.43 2.64 -4.05
CA LEU A 62 11.84 1.30 -3.64
C LEU A 62 10.96 0.83 -2.47
N ILE A 63 10.53 -0.44 -2.53
CA ILE A 63 9.75 -1.07 -1.45
C ILE A 63 10.51 -0.98 -0.12
N GLY A 64 11.84 -1.13 -0.15
CA GLY A 64 12.70 -1.05 1.03
C GLY A 64 12.59 0.28 1.78
N ASP A 65 12.27 1.38 1.09
CA ASP A 65 12.19 2.72 1.69
C ASP A 65 10.94 2.90 2.56
N ILE A 66 9.87 2.15 2.27
CA ILE A 66 8.61 2.19 3.04
C ILE A 66 8.45 0.98 3.96
N LEU A 67 9.24 -0.07 3.76
CA LEU A 67 9.04 -1.34 4.46
C LEU A 67 9.14 -1.22 5.98
N PRO A 68 10.06 -0.44 6.57
CA PRO A 68 10.08 -0.19 8.01
C PRO A 68 8.75 0.41 8.52
N CYS A 69 8.21 1.38 7.79
CA CYS A 69 6.95 2.04 8.10
C CYS A 69 5.76 1.05 8.06
N ILE A 70 5.68 0.23 7.01
CA ILE A 70 4.66 -0.83 6.88
C ILE A 70 4.79 -1.84 8.03
N LYS A 71 6.00 -2.27 8.36
CA LYS A 71 6.23 -3.22 9.44
C LYS A 71 5.78 -2.65 10.79
N GLU A 72 6.11 -1.39 11.06
CA GLU A 72 5.74 -0.73 12.31
C GLU A 72 4.22 -0.58 12.46
N HIS A 73 3.55 -0.03 11.45
CA HIS A 73 2.17 0.43 11.59
C HIS A 73 1.11 -0.54 11.05
N ILE A 74 1.50 -1.54 10.24
CA ILE A 74 0.57 -2.54 9.70
C ILE A 74 0.88 -3.94 10.26
N MET A 75 2.13 -4.37 10.20
CA MET A 75 2.49 -5.74 10.58
C MET A 75 2.44 -5.97 12.09
N LYS A 76 3.13 -5.14 12.87
CA LYS A 76 3.13 -5.26 14.35
C LYS A 76 1.73 -5.06 14.93
N GLU A 77 0.96 -4.14 14.37
CA GLU A 77 -0.42 -3.87 14.78
C GLU A 77 -1.44 -4.91 14.25
N ARG A 78 -1.02 -5.86 13.39
CA ARG A 78 -1.86 -6.91 12.79
C ARG A 78 -3.15 -6.40 12.15
N ARG A 79 -3.04 -5.26 11.45
CA ARG A 79 -4.19 -4.53 10.90
C ARG A 79 -4.71 -5.08 9.57
N VAL A 80 -4.05 -6.08 9.01
CA VAL A 80 -4.38 -6.66 7.70
C VAL A 80 -4.35 -8.18 7.71
N GLU A 81 -5.13 -8.81 6.82
CA GLU A 81 -5.04 -10.25 6.57
C GLU A 81 -4.16 -10.54 5.34
N TYR A 82 -4.30 -9.73 4.28
CA TYR A 82 -3.53 -9.84 3.05
C TYR A 82 -2.88 -8.51 2.72
N ILE A 83 -1.61 -8.58 2.29
CA ILE A 83 -0.87 -7.41 1.80
C ILE A 83 -0.22 -7.71 0.45
N ALA A 84 -0.24 -6.72 -0.44
CA ALA A 84 0.59 -6.73 -1.64
C ALA A 84 1.16 -5.34 -1.90
N ILE A 85 2.46 -5.27 -2.21
CA ILE A 85 3.14 -4.01 -2.50
C ILE A 85 3.92 -4.18 -3.79
N GLU A 86 3.69 -3.26 -4.71
CA GLU A 86 4.32 -3.23 -6.03
C GLU A 86 5.05 -1.89 -6.19
N GLY A 87 6.38 -1.95 -6.26
CA GLY A 87 7.24 -0.79 -6.46
C GLY A 87 7.70 -0.66 -7.89
N TYR A 88 7.62 0.55 -8.42
CA TYR A 88 8.17 0.95 -9.71
C TYR A 88 9.29 1.94 -9.46
N TYR A 89 10.54 1.55 -9.68
CA TYR A 89 11.66 2.47 -9.63
C TYR A 89 12.22 2.69 -11.03
N ASN A 90 12.28 3.95 -11.46
CA ASN A 90 12.80 4.33 -12.76
C ASN A 90 14.30 4.66 -12.62
N SER A 91 15.16 3.66 -12.80
CA SER A 91 16.60 3.90 -12.95
C SER A 91 16.88 4.25 -14.41
N ASN A 92 16.89 5.54 -14.74
CA ASN A 92 17.36 6.09 -16.02
C ASN A 92 16.84 5.37 -17.29
N TYR A 93 15.65 5.78 -17.74
CA TYR A 93 15.15 5.80 -19.13
C TYR A 93 15.13 4.51 -19.98
N LEU A 94 15.57 3.33 -19.51
CA LEU A 94 15.49 2.10 -20.32
C LEU A 94 14.78 0.90 -19.68
N TYR A 95 14.61 0.84 -18.35
CA TYR A 95 13.90 -0.28 -17.72
C TYR A 95 13.09 0.18 -16.50
N ASN A 96 11.77 0.00 -16.56
CA ASN A 96 10.90 0.09 -15.38
C ASN A 96 11.16 -1.15 -14.53
N TYR A 97 12.00 -1.04 -13.49
CA TYR A 97 12.22 -2.14 -12.57
C TYR A 97 10.99 -2.28 -11.68
N LYS A 98 10.19 -3.28 -12.00
CA LYS A 98 8.98 -3.62 -11.25
C LYS A 98 9.36 -4.69 -10.21
N LYS A 99 9.21 -4.35 -8.93
CA LYS A 99 9.44 -5.29 -7.83
C LYS A 99 8.14 -5.49 -7.06
N ASP A 100 7.89 -6.73 -6.66
CA ASP A 100 6.75 -7.11 -5.83
C ASP A 100 7.28 -7.60 -4.48
N LEU A 101 6.67 -7.18 -3.38
CA LEU A 101 7.02 -7.64 -2.02
C LEU A 101 6.99 -9.16 -1.94
N PHE A 102 6.10 -9.82 -2.69
CA PHE A 102 6.03 -11.28 -2.77
C PHE A 102 7.34 -11.95 -3.20
N THR A 103 8.22 -11.24 -3.92
CA THR A 103 9.52 -11.76 -4.36
C THR A 103 10.64 -11.59 -3.33
N MET A 104 10.38 -10.93 -2.20
CA MET A 104 11.34 -10.72 -1.11
C MET A 104 11.16 -11.83 -0.06
N THR A 105 11.84 -12.96 -0.25
CA THR A 105 11.61 -14.20 0.53
C THR A 105 11.73 -14.02 2.05
N ASP A 106 12.72 -13.27 2.54
CA ASP A 106 12.90 -13.06 3.98
C ASP A 106 11.77 -12.21 4.56
N GLU A 107 11.34 -11.19 3.82
CA GLU A 107 10.21 -10.33 4.19
C GLU A 107 8.91 -11.14 4.25
N LEU A 108 8.67 -11.98 3.24
CA LEU A 108 7.48 -12.84 3.18
C LEU A 108 7.38 -13.73 4.43
N ARG A 109 8.49 -14.35 4.85
CA ARG A 109 8.54 -15.18 6.06
C ARG A 109 8.25 -14.37 7.33
N GLU A 110 8.77 -13.14 7.39
CA GLU A 110 8.51 -12.25 8.52
C GLU A 110 7.02 -11.91 8.62
N PHE A 111 6.38 -11.47 7.53
CA PHE A 111 4.94 -11.19 7.52
C PHE A 111 4.10 -12.42 7.88
N GLU A 112 4.45 -13.60 7.38
CA GLU A 112 3.77 -14.86 7.69
C GLU A 112 3.83 -15.19 9.19
N SER A 113 4.92 -14.85 9.88
CA SER A 113 5.03 -15.03 11.34
C SER A 113 4.04 -14.16 12.15
N TYR A 114 3.51 -13.09 11.54
CA TYR A 114 2.44 -12.25 12.09
C TYR A 114 1.04 -12.68 11.59
N ASN A 115 0.92 -13.84 10.94
CA ASN A 115 -0.29 -14.33 10.25
C ASN A 115 -0.79 -13.42 9.13
N ILE A 116 0.10 -12.64 8.50
CA ILE A 116 -0.22 -11.78 7.36
C ILE A 116 0.20 -12.46 6.07
N LYS A 117 -0.74 -12.60 5.13
CA LYS A 117 -0.51 -13.29 3.86
C LYS A 117 -0.02 -12.30 2.81
N VAL A 118 1.27 -12.34 2.48
CA VAL A 118 1.82 -11.61 1.34
C VAL A 118 1.39 -12.29 0.03
N LYS A 119 0.86 -11.51 -0.91
CA LYS A 119 0.46 -12.00 -2.24
C LYS A 119 1.03 -11.10 -3.33
N LYS A 120 1.13 -11.65 -4.55
CA LYS A 120 1.42 -10.85 -5.74
C LYS A 120 0.34 -9.79 -5.91
N TYR A 121 0.72 -8.58 -6.28
CA TYR A 121 -0.21 -7.46 -6.45
C TYR A 121 -1.34 -7.80 -7.43
N ASN A 122 -1.00 -8.33 -8.60
CA ASN A 122 -1.97 -8.73 -9.63
C ASN A 122 -2.96 -9.81 -9.18
N TYR A 123 -2.69 -10.57 -8.11
CA TYR A 123 -3.61 -11.60 -7.60
C TYR A 123 -4.65 -11.03 -6.64
N LEU A 124 -4.34 -9.91 -5.98
CA LEU A 124 -5.30 -9.22 -5.12
C LEU A 124 -5.99 -8.05 -5.84
N TYR A 125 -5.41 -7.55 -6.94
CA TYR A 125 -5.97 -6.46 -7.72
C TYR A 125 -7.32 -6.87 -8.31
N ILE A 126 -8.37 -6.13 -7.94
CA ILE A 126 -9.72 -6.34 -8.48
C ILE A 126 -9.88 -5.44 -9.69
N LYS A 127 -10.22 -6.03 -10.84
CA LYS A 127 -10.52 -5.23 -12.04
C LYS A 127 -11.93 -4.67 -11.92
N ALA A 128 -12.15 -3.47 -12.46
CA ALA A 128 -13.45 -2.79 -12.36
C ALA A 128 -14.63 -3.64 -12.87
N HIS A 129 -14.46 -4.46 -13.90
CA HIS A 129 -15.51 -5.34 -14.41
C HIS A 129 -15.88 -6.49 -13.45
N GLU A 130 -14.92 -6.98 -12.66
CA GLU A 130 -15.17 -8.05 -11.66
C GLU A 130 -16.02 -7.58 -10.47
N LEU A 131 -16.18 -6.26 -10.30
CA LEU A 131 -17.09 -5.67 -9.30
C LEU A 131 -18.52 -5.55 -9.85
N ILE A 132 -18.67 -5.28 -11.15
CA ILE A 132 -19.97 -5.14 -11.80
C ILE A 132 -20.70 -6.50 -11.79
N ASP A 133 -19.98 -7.59 -12.07
CA ASP A 133 -20.54 -8.95 -12.07
C ASP A 133 -20.96 -9.46 -10.67
N LYS A 134 -20.63 -8.73 -9.59
CA LYS A 134 -21.03 -9.08 -8.22
C LYS A 134 -22.23 -8.29 -7.69
N ILE A 135 -22.64 -7.24 -8.41
CA ILE A 135 -23.76 -6.37 -8.02
C ILE A 135 -25.07 -6.82 -8.71
N TYR A 136 -24.99 -7.63 -9.76
CA TYR A 136 -26.12 -8.29 -10.42
C TYR A 136 -26.20 -9.77 -10.05
#